data_AF-A0A497RTM2-F1
#
_entry.id   AF-A0A497RTM2-F1
#
_cell.length_a   1.000
_cell.length_b   1.000
_cell.length_c   1.000
_cell.angle_alpha   90.00
_cell.angle_beta   90.00
_cell.angle_gamma   90.00
#
_symmetry.space_group_name_H-M   'P 1'
#
loop_
_entity.id
_entity.type
_entity.pdbx_description
1 polymer ?
#
loop_
_entity_poly.entity_id
_entity_poly.type
_entity_poly.pdbx_seq_one_letter_code
_entity_poly.pdbx_strand_id
1 'polypeptide(L)'
;MKNQIERAVKELFELKGGKISMGKAVILSRESWLVKNFSKENDDNVIAHPYLENDSYIVTWYTYESFKSKKLPDVVVEVALNGSILRAYKPTSGNFKKPIVRSSLGDLLVMILLLVFLCSYLLKDKIPYLKELKSKDWVIAFLCFLILSVIILIAQCPEYGLKNIEIFLRRFLVFFDFF
;
A
#
# COMPACT_ATOMS: atom_id res chain seq x y z
N MET A 1 6.17 37.32 15.68
CA MET A 1 5.63 36.48 16.78
C MET A 1 5.09 35.10 16.34
N LYS A 2 5.19 34.69 15.05
CA LYS A 2 4.76 33.36 14.57
C LYS A 2 5.70 32.19 14.92
N ASN A 3 6.98 32.47 15.17
CA ASN A 3 8.05 31.46 15.19
C ASN A 3 8.18 30.62 16.49
N GLN A 4 7.63 31.11 17.62
CA GLN A 4 7.72 30.39 18.90
C GLN A 4 6.57 29.40 19.08
N ILE A 5 5.36 29.72 18.61
CA ILE A 5 4.20 28.84 18.68
C ILE A 5 4.38 27.65 17.73
N GLU A 6 4.87 27.87 16.52
CA GLU A 6 5.19 26.77 15.58
C GLU A 6 6.28 25.85 16.12
N ARG A 7 7.31 26.38 16.79
CA ARG A 7 8.33 25.56 17.46
C ARG A 7 7.74 24.73 18.60
N ALA A 8 6.94 25.34 19.46
CA ALA A 8 6.33 24.63 20.58
C ALA A 8 5.37 23.53 20.09
N VAL A 9 4.59 23.78 19.03
CA VAL A 9 3.72 22.76 18.43
C VAL A 9 4.54 21.65 17.77
N LYS A 10 5.64 21.98 17.09
CA LYS A 10 6.55 21.01 16.49
C LYS A 10 7.23 20.14 17.55
N GLU A 11 7.77 20.75 18.61
CA GLU A 11 8.37 20.05 19.75
C GLU A 11 7.34 19.17 20.45
N LEU A 12 6.09 19.63 20.65
CA LEU A 12 5.04 18.82 21.27
C LEU A 12 4.62 17.62 20.38
N PHE A 13 4.64 17.79 19.06
CA PHE A 13 4.34 16.73 18.09
C PHE A 13 5.47 15.71 18.02
N GLU A 14 6.72 16.16 18.06
CA GLU A 14 7.93 15.32 18.14
C GLU A 14 8.01 14.57 19.48
N LEU A 15 7.73 15.24 20.60
CA LEU A 15 7.70 14.66 21.95
C LEU A 15 6.59 13.61 22.14
N LYS A 16 5.46 13.74 21.43
CA LYS A 16 4.36 12.77 21.44
C LYS A 16 4.53 11.62 20.43
N GLY A 17 5.63 11.60 19.66
CA GLY A 17 5.81 10.63 18.57
C GLY A 17 4.71 10.75 17.51
N GLY A 18 4.12 11.94 17.35
CA GLY A 18 3.06 12.20 16.40
C GLY A 18 3.54 11.93 14.98
N LYS A 19 2.93 10.97 14.31
CA LYS A 19 3.13 10.74 12.88
C LYS A 19 2.06 11.52 12.13
N ILE A 20 2.47 12.34 11.15
CA ILE A 20 1.51 12.98 10.24
C ILE A 20 0.74 11.90 9.49
N SER A 21 -0.49 12.20 9.07
CA SER A 21 -1.21 11.29 8.16
C SER A 21 -0.68 11.40 6.73
N MET A 22 -0.92 10.36 5.94
CA MET A 22 -0.57 10.35 4.51
C MET A 22 -1.23 11.52 3.74
N GLY A 23 -2.47 11.88 4.09
CA GLY A 23 -3.14 13.05 3.51
C GLY A 23 -2.44 14.37 3.88
N LYS A 24 -1.92 14.50 5.11
CA LYS A 24 -1.12 15.65 5.51
C LYS A 24 0.21 15.71 4.76
N ALA A 25 0.84 14.57 4.48
CA ALA A 25 2.05 14.51 3.65
C ALA A 25 1.79 15.02 2.21
N VAL A 26 0.64 14.70 1.61
CA VAL A 26 0.25 15.25 0.30
C VAL A 26 0.12 16.78 0.35
N ILE A 27 -0.53 17.32 1.38
CA ILE A 27 -0.66 18.77 1.55
C ILE A 27 0.71 19.43 1.69
N LEU A 28 1.58 18.89 2.54
CA LEU A 28 2.91 19.43 2.78
C LEU A 28 3.80 19.34 1.53
N SER A 29 3.73 18.23 0.78
CA SER A 29 4.53 18.10 -0.44
C SER A 29 4.17 19.13 -1.53
N ARG A 30 2.94 19.65 -1.57
CA ARG A 30 2.56 20.78 -2.45
C ARG A 30 3.32 22.07 -2.13
N GLU A 31 3.86 22.19 -0.92
CA GLU A 31 4.60 23.39 -0.54
C GLU A 31 6.00 23.46 -1.16
N SER A 32 6.52 22.32 -1.65
CA SER A 32 7.77 22.23 -2.39
C SER A 32 7.73 23.09 -3.65
N TRP A 33 8.78 23.90 -3.86
CA TRP A 33 8.93 24.74 -5.04
C TRP A 33 8.81 23.93 -6.35
N LEU A 34 9.34 22.71 -6.37
CA LEU A 34 9.30 21.85 -7.54
C LEU A 34 7.87 21.41 -7.89
N VAL A 35 7.05 21.11 -6.88
CA VAL A 35 5.64 20.74 -7.08
C VAL A 35 4.80 21.97 -7.46
N LYS A 36 5.08 23.14 -6.87
CA LYS A 36 4.39 24.39 -7.23
C LYS A 36 4.60 24.76 -8.69
N ASN A 37 5.85 24.71 -9.18
CA ASN A 37 6.14 24.99 -10.58
C ASN A 37 5.49 23.95 -11.49
N PHE A 38 5.63 22.67 -11.16
CA PHE A 38 5.01 21.59 -11.91
C PHE A 38 3.49 21.73 -12.00
N SER A 39 2.81 22.04 -10.90
CA SER A 39 1.35 22.23 -10.88
C SER A 39 0.94 23.43 -11.73
N LYS A 40 1.68 24.53 -11.62
CA LYS A 40 1.43 25.75 -12.40
C LYS A 40 1.65 25.56 -13.91
N GLU A 41 2.64 24.77 -14.30
CA GLU A 41 2.91 24.41 -15.71
C GLU A 41 1.83 23.51 -16.31
N ASN A 42 1.00 22.85 -15.48
CA ASN A 42 0.00 21.87 -15.89
C ASN A 42 -1.42 22.26 -15.43
N ASP A 43 -1.69 23.55 -15.26
CA ASP A 43 -3.00 24.12 -14.87
C ASP A 43 -3.65 23.44 -13.65
N ASP A 44 -2.83 23.08 -12.65
CA ASP A 44 -3.23 22.34 -11.43
C ASP A 44 -3.88 20.96 -11.69
N ASN A 45 -3.89 20.48 -12.94
CA ASN A 45 -4.40 19.16 -13.32
C ASN A 45 -3.35 18.06 -13.06
N VAL A 46 -2.96 17.95 -11.79
CA VAL A 46 -1.92 17.04 -11.32
C VAL A 46 -2.47 16.05 -10.30
N ILE A 47 -2.01 14.80 -10.40
CA ILE A 47 -2.41 13.70 -9.53
C ILE A 47 -1.27 13.43 -8.55
N ALA A 48 -1.57 13.43 -7.26
CA ALA A 48 -0.67 12.96 -6.22
C ALA A 48 -0.96 11.50 -5.86
N HIS A 49 0.07 10.69 -5.74
CA HIS A 49 -0.01 9.33 -5.26
C HIS A 49 0.99 9.11 -4.11
N PRO A 50 0.53 9.20 -2.86
CA PRO A 50 1.38 9.00 -1.69
C PRO A 50 1.51 7.51 -1.32
N TYR A 51 2.66 7.11 -0.78
CA TYR A 51 2.89 5.82 -0.15
C TYR A 51 3.94 5.94 0.97
N LEU A 52 4.03 4.94 1.83
CA LEU A 52 5.01 4.91 2.94
C LEU A 52 6.22 4.04 2.55
N GLU A 53 7.43 4.56 2.75
CA GLU A 53 8.70 3.84 2.52
C GLU A 53 9.73 4.28 3.58
N ASN A 54 10.35 3.31 4.28
CA ASN A 54 11.44 3.53 5.26
C ASN A 54 11.19 4.72 6.22
N ASP A 55 10.04 4.74 6.90
CA ASP A 55 9.64 5.81 7.83
C ASP A 55 9.55 7.22 7.21
N SER A 56 9.24 7.29 5.93
CA SER A 56 8.91 8.51 5.21
C SER A 56 7.70 8.29 4.29
N TYR A 57 6.92 9.34 4.07
CA TYR A 57 5.93 9.35 3.00
C TYR A 57 6.58 9.82 1.70
N ILE A 58 6.51 8.99 0.67
CA ILE A 58 6.89 9.37 -0.68
C ILE A 58 5.62 9.77 -1.42
N VAL A 59 5.58 11.02 -1.88
CA VAL A 59 4.47 11.59 -2.65
C VAL A 59 4.94 11.79 -4.08
N THR A 60 4.39 10.99 -5.00
CA THR A 60 4.68 11.10 -6.43
C THR A 60 3.59 11.94 -7.10
N TRP A 61 4.00 12.87 -7.95
CA TRP A 61 3.14 13.79 -8.68
C TRP A 61 3.22 13.49 -10.17
N TYR A 62 2.06 13.44 -10.82
CA TYR A 62 1.90 13.11 -12.23
C TYR A 62 0.98 14.12 -12.91
N THR A 63 1.16 14.32 -14.21
CA THR A 63 0.05 14.75 -15.06
C THR A 63 -0.94 13.60 -15.24
N TYR A 64 -2.18 13.91 -15.62
CA TYR A 64 -3.17 12.88 -15.94
C TYR A 64 -2.67 11.88 -17.01
N GLU A 65 -1.98 12.37 -18.04
CA GLU A 65 -1.43 11.54 -19.11
C GLU A 65 -0.26 10.67 -18.65
N SER A 66 0.68 11.23 -17.88
CA SER A 66 1.81 10.50 -17.29
C SER A 66 1.33 9.34 -16.41
N PHE A 67 0.30 9.60 -15.62
CA PHE A 67 -0.31 8.59 -14.74
C PHE A 67 -0.94 7.45 -15.54
N LYS A 68 -1.77 7.78 -16.54
CA LYS A 68 -2.47 6.79 -17.37
C LYS A 68 -1.50 5.92 -18.19
N SER A 69 -0.43 6.53 -18.71
CA SER A 69 0.59 5.85 -19.50
C SER A 69 1.63 5.08 -18.67
N LYS A 70 1.44 4.98 -17.34
CA LYS A 70 2.34 4.28 -16.41
C LYS A 70 3.80 4.75 -16.49
N LYS A 71 4.03 5.99 -16.92
CA LYS A 71 5.37 6.61 -16.98
C LYS A 71 5.91 6.88 -15.57
N LEU A 72 7.18 7.27 -15.50
CA LEU A 72 7.76 7.81 -14.28
C LEU A 72 6.94 9.02 -13.80
N PRO A 73 6.90 9.27 -12.47
CA PRO A 73 6.34 10.51 -11.97
C PRO A 73 7.08 11.72 -12.54
N ASP A 74 6.41 12.86 -12.62
CA ASP A 74 7.02 14.11 -13.05
C ASP A 74 7.83 14.73 -11.90
N VAL A 75 7.32 14.60 -10.67
CA VAL A 75 7.98 15.06 -9.44
C VAL A 75 7.77 14.04 -8.32
N VAL A 76 8.80 13.83 -7.50
CA VAL A 76 8.74 13.03 -6.28
C VAL A 76 9.13 13.90 -5.11
N VAL A 77 8.36 13.81 -4.03
CA VAL A 77 8.65 14.49 -2.76
C VAL A 77 8.65 13.48 -1.64
N GLU A 78 9.73 13.46 -0.86
CA GLU A 78 9.83 12.66 0.35
C GLU A 78 9.56 13.55 1.56
N VAL A 79 8.62 13.13 2.40
CA VAL A 79 8.15 13.84 3.59
C VAL A 79 8.34 12.92 4.78
N ALA A 80 9.15 13.32 5.75
CA ALA A 80 9.32 12.58 7.00
C ALA A 80 8.00 12.48 7.77
N LEU A 81 7.87 11.45 8.62
CA LEU A 81 6.68 11.26 9.48
C LEU A 81 6.41 12.44 10.41
N ASN A 82 7.39 13.29 10.70
CA ASN A 82 7.23 14.51 11.49
C ASN A 82 6.72 15.73 10.70
N GLY A 83 6.49 15.60 9.38
CA GLY A 83 6.03 16.71 8.54
C GLY A 83 7.11 17.45 7.76
N SER A 84 8.39 17.15 7.99
CA SER A 84 9.48 17.83 7.28
C SER A 84 9.65 17.28 5.87
N ILE A 85 9.72 18.15 4.86
CA ILE A 85 10.10 17.73 3.49
C ILE A 85 11.60 17.42 3.50
N LEU A 86 11.95 16.16 3.26
CA LEU A 86 13.34 15.70 3.23
C LEU A 86 14.01 16.00 1.89
N ARG A 87 13.32 15.73 0.79
CA ARG A 87 13.80 16.03 -0.57
C ARG A 87 12.65 16.12 -1.57
N ALA A 88 12.89 16.85 -2.66
CA ALA A 88 12.03 16.87 -3.83
C ALA A 88 12.89 16.81 -5.09
N TYR A 89 12.53 15.96 -6.05
CA TYR A 89 13.32 15.74 -7.26
C TYR A 89 12.47 15.28 -8.44
N LYS A 90 12.98 15.50 -9.66
CA LYS A 90 12.45 14.88 -10.87
C LYS A 90 13.07 13.48 -10.98
N PRO A 91 12.27 12.40 -11.01
CA PRO A 91 12.80 11.06 -11.00
C PRO A 91 13.41 10.70 -12.36
N THR A 92 14.54 10.00 -12.31
CA THR A 92 15.14 9.29 -13.43
C THR A 92 15.03 7.79 -13.17
N SER A 93 15.14 6.96 -14.20
CA SER A 93 15.02 5.50 -14.07
C SER A 93 15.99 4.87 -13.06
N GLY A 94 17.09 5.54 -12.73
CA GLY A 94 18.08 5.07 -11.76
C GLY A 94 17.87 5.52 -10.31
N ASN A 95 17.12 6.60 -10.05
CA ASN A 95 16.96 7.17 -8.71
C ASN A 95 15.54 7.03 -8.13
N PHE A 96 14.62 6.45 -8.91
CA PHE A 96 13.25 6.21 -8.48
C PHE A 96 12.89 4.75 -8.67
N LYS A 97 12.67 4.07 -7.55
CA LYS A 97 12.08 2.74 -7.53
C LYS A 97 10.58 2.92 -7.43
N LYS A 98 9.84 2.49 -8.46
CA LYS A 98 8.39 2.57 -8.45
C LYS A 98 7.85 1.83 -7.22
N PRO A 99 6.97 2.45 -6.42
CA PRO A 99 6.35 1.77 -5.30
C PRO A 99 5.64 0.51 -5.76
N ILE A 100 5.63 -0.49 -4.89
CA ILE A 100 4.78 -1.67 -5.05
C ILE A 100 3.33 -1.23 -4.81
N VAL A 101 2.70 -0.64 -5.82
CA VAL A 101 1.27 -0.34 -5.81
C VAL A 101 0.54 -1.63 -6.11
N ARG A 102 0.42 -2.47 -5.09
CA ARG A 102 -0.38 -3.69 -5.19
C ARG A 102 -1.81 -3.35 -4.83
N SER A 103 -2.74 -3.69 -5.73
CA SER A 103 -4.17 -3.68 -5.43
C SER A 103 -4.44 -4.63 -4.26
N SER A 104 -5.07 -4.16 -3.19
CA SER A 104 -5.47 -4.98 -2.04
C SER A 104 -6.57 -6.00 -2.38
N LEU A 105 -7.11 -5.94 -3.59
CA LEU A 105 -8.20 -6.81 -4.05
C LEU A 105 -7.83 -8.29 -3.99
N GLY A 106 -6.56 -8.66 -4.17
CA GLY A 106 -6.16 -10.07 -4.22
C GLY A 106 -5.89 -10.62 -2.86
N ASP A 107 -5.28 -9.81 -2.00
CA ASP A 107 -5.23 -10.09 -0.56
C ASP A 107 -6.66 -10.35 -0.05
N LEU A 108 -7.63 -9.51 -0.43
CA LEU A 108 -9.04 -9.68 -0.07
C LEU A 108 -9.68 -10.95 -0.68
N LEU A 109 -9.44 -11.25 -1.96
CA LEU A 109 -9.95 -12.47 -2.59
C LEU A 109 -9.40 -13.74 -1.92
N VAL A 110 -8.10 -13.75 -1.58
CA VAL A 110 -7.49 -14.88 -0.86
C VAL A 110 -8.08 -15.03 0.54
N MET A 111 -8.31 -13.93 1.25
CA MET A 111 -8.98 -13.97 2.56
C MET A 111 -10.40 -14.55 2.47
N ILE A 112 -11.18 -14.15 1.46
CA ILE A 112 -12.52 -14.68 1.23
C ILE A 112 -12.46 -16.19 0.92
N LEU A 113 -11.53 -16.62 0.07
CA LEU A 113 -11.36 -18.04 -0.26
C LEU A 113 -11.02 -18.88 0.99
N LEU A 114 -10.10 -18.39 1.83
CA LEU A 114 -9.75 -19.03 3.09
C LEU A 114 -10.94 -19.11 4.05
N LEU A 115 -11.71 -18.02 4.17
CA LEU A 115 -12.90 -17.98 5.01
C LEU A 115 -13.98 -18.95 4.52
N VAL A 116 -14.24 -19.00 3.21
CA VAL A 116 -15.20 -19.94 2.62
C VAL A 116 -14.77 -21.39 2.86
N PHE A 117 -13.48 -21.69 2.68
CA PHE A 117 -12.96 -23.03 2.98
C PHE A 117 -13.12 -23.39 4.46
N LEU A 118 -12.77 -22.48 5.37
CA LEU A 118 -12.89 -22.68 6.82
C LEU A 118 -14.35 -22.89 7.24
N CYS A 119 -15.27 -22.05 6.76
CA CYS A 119 -16.70 -22.19 7.02
C CYS A 119 -17.24 -23.52 6.49
N SER A 120 -16.83 -23.92 5.28
CA SER A 120 -17.21 -25.20 4.68
C SER A 120 -16.74 -26.36 5.55
N TYR A 121 -15.49 -26.31 6.03
CA TYR A 121 -14.92 -27.33 6.90
C TYR A 121 -15.64 -27.40 8.27
N LEU A 122 -15.93 -26.27 8.90
CA LEU A 122 -16.62 -26.20 10.19
C LEU A 122 -18.08 -26.67 10.11
N LEU A 123 -18.73 -26.43 8.97
CA LEU A 123 -20.12 -26.82 8.72
C LEU A 123 -20.24 -28.20 8.08
N LYS A 124 -19.14 -28.95 7.92
CA LYS A 124 -19.12 -30.23 7.20
C LYS A 124 -20.17 -31.23 7.71
N ASP A 125 -20.41 -31.26 9.02
CA ASP A 125 -21.33 -32.21 9.66
C ASP A 125 -22.80 -31.75 9.60
N LYS A 126 -23.02 -30.46 9.35
CA LYS A 126 -24.35 -29.84 9.26
C LYS A 126 -24.91 -29.81 7.83
N ILE A 127 -24.05 -30.03 6.84
CA ILE A 127 -24.40 -29.91 5.43
C ILE A 127 -24.28 -31.29 4.76
N PRO A 128 -25.38 -31.85 4.23
CA PRO A 128 -25.40 -33.22 3.68
C PRO A 128 -24.32 -33.50 2.64
N TYR A 129 -24.11 -32.59 1.69
CA TYR A 129 -23.13 -32.77 0.61
C TYR A 129 -21.67 -32.72 1.09
N LEU A 130 -21.38 -32.00 2.18
CA LEU A 130 -20.01 -31.94 2.73
C LEU A 130 -19.70 -33.12 3.64
N LYS A 131 -20.73 -33.73 4.22
CA LYS A 131 -20.61 -34.89 5.11
C LYS A 131 -20.13 -36.15 4.38
N GLU A 132 -20.40 -36.24 3.07
CA GLU A 132 -20.00 -37.34 2.21
C GLU A 132 -18.50 -37.29 1.82
N LEU A 133 -17.85 -36.13 1.99
CA LEU A 133 -16.44 -35.94 1.65
C LEU A 133 -15.54 -36.66 2.67
N LYS A 134 -14.60 -37.47 2.15
CA LYS A 134 -13.59 -38.14 2.95
C LYS A 134 -12.50 -37.15 3.35
N SER A 135 -11.74 -37.48 4.38
CA SER A 135 -10.59 -36.65 4.82
C SER A 135 -9.60 -36.36 3.69
N LYS A 136 -9.41 -37.30 2.75
CA LYS A 136 -8.56 -37.11 1.57
C LYS A 136 -9.08 -35.99 0.65
N ASP A 137 -10.39 -35.89 0.48
CA ASP A 137 -11.01 -34.88 -0.38
C ASP A 137 -10.84 -33.47 0.19
N TRP A 138 -10.91 -33.34 1.52
CA TRP A 138 -10.61 -32.09 2.23
C TRP A 138 -9.15 -31.64 2.07
N VAL A 139 -8.20 -32.59 2.13
CA VAL A 139 -6.78 -32.29 1.90
C VAL A 139 -6.55 -31.85 0.45
N ILE A 140 -7.17 -32.52 -0.51
CA ILE A 140 -7.09 -32.13 -1.93
C ILE A 140 -7.69 -30.75 -2.14
N ALA A 141 -8.87 -30.48 -1.59
CA ALA A 141 -9.51 -29.17 -1.65
C ALA A 141 -8.61 -28.08 -1.06
N PHE A 142 -8.03 -28.32 0.12
CA PHE A 142 -7.10 -27.38 0.75
C PHE A 142 -5.89 -27.08 -0.15
N LEU A 143 -5.27 -28.10 -0.75
CA LEU A 143 -4.14 -27.92 -1.67
C LEU A 143 -4.55 -27.10 -2.90
N CYS A 144 -5.72 -27.38 -3.48
CA CYS A 144 -6.27 -26.59 -4.59
C CYS A 144 -6.46 -25.12 -4.20
N PHE A 145 -7.03 -24.84 -3.01
CA PHE A 145 -7.18 -23.47 -2.51
C PHE A 145 -5.83 -22.77 -2.31
N LEU A 146 -4.83 -23.50 -1.82
CA LEU A 146 -3.50 -22.95 -1.58
C LEU A 146 -2.80 -22.59 -2.89
N ILE A 147 -2.86 -23.48 -3.90
CA ILE A 147 -2.34 -23.21 -5.24
C ILE A 147 -3.07 -22.03 -5.88
N LEU A 148 -4.40 -22.00 -5.83
CA LEU A 148 -5.20 -20.91 -6.39
C LEU A 148 -4.85 -19.56 -5.73
N SER A 149 -4.66 -19.57 -4.41
CA SER A 149 -4.27 -18.37 -3.66
C SER A 149 -2.91 -17.86 -4.10
N VAL A 150 -1.92 -18.74 -4.27
CA VAL A 150 -0.59 -18.37 -4.80
C VAL A 150 -0.71 -17.77 -6.21
N ILE A 151 -1.50 -18.37 -7.10
CA ILE A 151 -1.72 -17.87 -8.45
C ILE A 151 -2.34 -16.47 -8.42
N ILE A 152 -3.39 -16.27 -7.63
CA ILE A 152 -4.04 -14.95 -7.46
C ILE A 152 -3.01 -13.93 -6.96
N LEU A 153 -2.21 -14.28 -5.95
CA LEU A 153 -1.23 -13.36 -5.37
C LEU A 153 -0.15 -12.97 -6.38
N ILE A 154 0.36 -13.91 -7.17
CA ILE A 154 1.39 -13.65 -8.18
C ILE A 154 0.81 -12.86 -9.36
N ALA A 155 -0.37 -13.22 -9.86
CA ALA A 155 -1.00 -12.62 -11.03
C ALA A 155 -1.28 -11.12 -10.85
N GLN A 156 -1.48 -10.65 -9.63
CA GLN A 156 -1.72 -9.23 -9.36
C GLN A 156 -0.50 -8.33 -9.56
N CYS A 157 0.69 -8.88 -9.38
CA CYS A 157 1.93 -8.12 -9.40
C CYS A 157 3.07 -9.06 -9.82
N PRO A 158 3.08 -9.53 -11.09
CA PRO A 158 4.01 -10.56 -11.55
C PRO A 158 5.48 -10.14 -11.42
N GLU A 159 5.75 -8.83 -11.49
CA GLU A 159 7.07 -8.23 -11.28
C GLU A 159 7.70 -8.58 -9.92
N TYR A 160 6.89 -8.93 -8.92
CA TYR A 160 7.33 -9.24 -7.56
C TYR A 160 7.34 -10.74 -7.26
N GLY A 161 6.76 -11.58 -8.12
CA GLY A 161 6.77 -13.04 -7.99
C GLY A 161 6.49 -13.52 -6.56
N LEU A 162 7.45 -14.23 -5.98
CA LEU A 162 7.37 -14.79 -4.63
C LEU A 162 7.35 -13.74 -3.50
N LYS A 163 7.87 -12.53 -3.72
CA LYS A 163 7.83 -11.45 -2.70
C LYS A 163 6.40 -11.04 -2.35
N ASN A 164 5.45 -11.21 -3.27
CA ASN A 164 4.03 -10.95 -3.00
C ASN A 164 3.45 -11.91 -1.94
N ILE A 165 3.99 -13.12 -1.85
CA ILE A 165 3.57 -14.11 -0.84
C ILE A 165 4.08 -13.67 0.52
N GLU A 166 5.36 -13.29 0.62
CA GLU A 166 5.94 -12.78 1.87
C GLU A 166 5.18 -11.54 2.39
N ILE A 167 4.88 -10.59 1.51
CA ILE A 167 4.14 -9.37 1.86
C ILE A 167 2.72 -9.72 2.32
N PHE A 168 2.04 -10.64 1.63
CA PHE A 168 0.71 -11.12 2.06
C PHE A 168 0.78 -11.76 3.44
N LEU A 169 1.74 -12.67 3.68
CA LEU A 169 1.90 -13.34 4.97
C LEU A 169 2.16 -12.36 6.10
N ARG A 170 3.02 -11.35 5.91
CA ARG A 170 3.25 -10.30 6.91
C ARG A 170 1.96 -9.55 7.24
N ARG A 171 1.17 -9.17 6.24
CA ARG A 171 -0.11 -8.47 6.45
C ARG A 171 -1.15 -9.36 7.12
N PHE A 172 -1.22 -10.61 6.71
CA PHE A 172 -2.09 -11.62 7.29
C PHE A 172 -1.76 -11.79 8.78
N LEU A 173 -0.50 -11.99 9.14
CA LEU A 173 -0.08 -12.14 10.54
C LEU A 173 -0.42 -10.91 11.38
N VAL A 174 -0.17 -9.69 10.88
CA VAL A 174 -0.55 -8.45 11.58
C VAL A 174 -2.06 -8.35 11.81
N PHE A 175 -2.88 -8.86 10.89
CA PHE A 175 -4.33 -8.89 11.07
C PHE A 175 -4.77 -9.84 12.20
N PHE A 176 -4.02 -10.94 12.42
CA PHE A 176 -4.29 -11.89 13.49
C PHE A 176 -3.70 -11.50 14.84
N ASP A 177 -2.56 -10.79 14.88
CA ASP A 177 -1.97 -10.26 16.13
C ASP A 177 -2.84 -9.17 16.81
N PHE A 178 -3.91 -8.73 16.17
CA PHE A 178 -4.89 -7.77 16.70
C PHE A 178 -6.11 -8.42 17.38
N PHE A 179 -6.16 -9.75 17.52
CA PHE A 179 -7.16 -10.52 18.28
C PHE A 179 -6.52 -11.27 19.44
#